data_AF-C9S6W2-F1
#
_entry.id   AF-C9S6W2-F1
#
_cell.length_a   1.000
_cell.length_b   1.000
_cell.length_c   1.000
_cell.angle_alpha   90.00
_cell.angle_beta   90.00
_cell.angle_gamma   90.00
#
_symmetry.space_group_name_H-M   'P 1'
#
loop_
_entity.id
_entity.type
_entity.pdbx_description
1 polymer ?
#
loop_
_entity_poly.entity_id
_entity_poly.type
_entity_poly.pdbx_seq_one_letter_code
_entity_poly.pdbx_strand_id
1 'polypeptide(L)'
;MNNRKLPRAIGYLQIPCACARHGVSERCKPNYGSCVEGTRSVPIELLDVAGLVPGAHQGKGLGNKFLDDLRHADALIHVVDASGTVDAEGKETRGYDPSVDIAWLRSEIVAWIKGNLWEKWGEHPAAARSHQGDGG
;
A
#
# COMPACT_ATOMS: atom_id res chain seq x y z
N MET A 1 15.66 2.76 18.57
CA MET A 1 14.79 2.54 17.38
C MET A 1 13.49 1.93 17.87
N ASN A 2 12.39 2.69 17.86
CA ASN A 2 11.13 2.25 18.45
C ASN A 2 10.40 1.32 17.46
N ASN A 3 10.33 0.03 17.79
CA ASN A 3 9.71 -1.03 16.98
C ASN A 3 8.19 -0.99 17.16
N ARG A 4 7.54 0.02 16.57
CA ARG A 4 6.07 0.10 16.58
C ARG A 4 5.55 -0.85 15.50
N LYS A 5 5.15 -2.06 15.91
CA LYS A 5 4.43 -3.00 15.03
C LYS A 5 3.09 -2.35 14.65
N LEU A 6 2.82 -2.22 13.35
CA LEU A 6 1.52 -1.73 12.88
C LEU A 6 0.39 -2.59 13.47
N PRO A 7 -0.77 -2.01 13.78
CA PRO A 7 -1.96 -2.79 14.05
C PRO A 7 -2.28 -3.68 12.85
N ARG A 8 -2.54 -4.96 13.11
CA ARG A 8 -2.83 -5.97 12.10
C ARG A 8 -4.23 -6.49 12.36
N ALA A 9 -5.03 -6.60 11.30
CA ALA A 9 -6.36 -7.19 11.34
C ALA A 9 -6.49 -8.26 10.26
N ILE A 10 -7.48 -9.15 10.42
CA ILE A 10 -7.83 -10.14 9.40
C ILE A 10 -9.19 -9.77 8.82
N GLY A 11 -9.20 -9.43 7.54
CA GLY A 11 -10.40 -9.35 6.72
C GLY A 11 -10.66 -10.65 5.96
N TYR A 12 -11.81 -10.73 5.29
CA TYR A 12 -12.15 -11.89 4.46
C TYR A 12 -12.66 -11.46 3.09
N LEU A 13 -12.06 -12.00 2.03
CA LEU A 13 -12.59 -11.90 0.68
C LEU A 13 -13.51 -13.09 0.41
N GLN A 14 -14.75 -12.79 0.03
CA GLN A 14 -15.74 -13.81 -0.32
C GLN A 14 -15.65 -14.14 -1.80
N ILE A 15 -15.38 -15.40 -2.12
CA ILE A 15 -15.30 -15.88 -3.50
C ILE A 15 -16.04 -17.22 -3.66
N PRO A 16 -16.48 -17.59 -4.88
CA PRO A 16 -16.99 -18.93 -5.13
C PRO A 16 -15.95 -20.01 -4.78
N CYS A 17 -16.32 -20.94 -3.91
CA CYS A 17 -15.46 -22.04 -3.53
C CYS A 17 -15.38 -23.08 -4.66
N ALA A 18 -14.20 -23.68 -4.85
CA ALA A 18 -14.02 -24.77 -5.81
C ALA A 18 -14.92 -25.98 -5.51
N CYS A 19 -15.28 -26.23 -4.24
CA CYS A 19 -16.13 -27.36 -3.86
C CYS A 19 -17.53 -27.30 -4.50
N ALA A 20 -18.09 -26.11 -4.69
CA ALA A 20 -19.40 -25.91 -5.30
C ALA A 20 -19.41 -26.41 -6.74
N ARG A 21 -18.33 -26.16 -7.49
CA ARG A 21 -18.17 -26.61 -8.88
C ARG A 21 -18.15 -28.14 -9.02
N HIS A 22 -17.77 -28.84 -7.96
CA HIS A 22 -17.66 -30.30 -7.95
C HIS A 22 -18.78 -30.98 -7.16
N GLY A 23 -19.76 -30.23 -6.62
CA GLY A 23 -20.86 -30.78 -5.83
C GLY A 23 -20.42 -31.43 -4.51
N VAL A 24 -19.27 -31.02 -3.95
CA VAL A 24 -18.67 -31.62 -2.74
C VAL A 24 -18.61 -30.66 -1.55
N SER A 25 -19.52 -29.69 -1.50
CA SER A 25 -19.55 -28.65 -0.44
C SER A 25 -19.60 -29.24 0.96
N GLU A 26 -20.34 -30.33 1.18
CA GLU A 26 -20.48 -31.02 2.48
C GLU A 26 -19.15 -31.59 3.01
N ARG A 27 -18.19 -31.87 2.12
CA ARG A 27 -16.87 -32.43 2.48
C ARG A 27 -15.77 -31.36 2.44
N CYS A 28 -16.11 -30.10 2.19
CA CYS A 28 -15.13 -29.05 2.01
C CYS A 28 -14.45 -28.70 3.35
N LYS A 29 -13.13 -28.92 3.42
CA LYS A 29 -12.29 -28.57 4.57
C LYS A 29 -11.06 -27.79 4.07
N PRO A 30 -11.17 -26.47 3.88
CA PRO A 30 -10.04 -25.67 3.41
C PRO A 30 -8.95 -25.55 4.50
N ASN A 31 -7.67 -25.62 4.10
CA ASN A 31 -6.53 -25.39 5.02
C ASN A 31 -6.45 -23.95 5.55
N TYR A 32 -6.96 -22.99 4.76
CA TYR A 32 -7.00 -21.57 5.10
C TYR A 32 -8.38 -21.00 4.81
N GLY A 33 -8.89 -20.22 5.76
CA GLY A 33 -10.22 -19.62 5.70
C GLY A 33 -11.34 -20.59 6.06
N SER A 34 -12.54 -20.29 5.57
CA SER A 34 -13.73 -21.14 5.76
C SER A 34 -14.53 -21.26 4.47
N CYS A 35 -15.39 -22.27 4.40
CA CYS A 35 -16.33 -22.47 3.30
C CYS A 35 -17.73 -22.65 3.88
N VAL A 36 -18.67 -21.83 3.43
CA VAL A 36 -20.10 -21.87 3.81
C VAL A 36 -20.93 -21.88 2.54
N GLU A 37 -21.72 -22.93 2.35
CA GLU A 37 -22.66 -23.05 1.22
C GLU A 37 -22.03 -22.78 -0.16
N GLY A 38 -20.80 -23.27 -0.37
CA GLY A 38 -20.10 -23.07 -1.63
C GLY A 38 -19.44 -21.69 -1.81
N THR A 39 -19.48 -20.84 -0.79
CA THR A 39 -18.74 -19.56 -0.74
C THR A 39 -17.52 -19.71 0.18
N ARG A 40 -16.34 -19.36 -0.33
CA ARG A 40 -15.08 -19.39 0.42
C ARG A 40 -14.76 -18.00 0.97
N SER A 41 -14.52 -17.94 2.28
CA SER A 41 -13.95 -16.79 2.97
C SER A 41 -12.43 -16.93 3.00
N VAL A 42 -11.72 -16.18 2.15
CA VAL A 42 -10.26 -16.19 2.09
C VAL A 42 -9.73 -15.09 3.04
N PRO A 43 -8.93 -15.44 4.07
CA PRO A 43 -8.41 -14.44 4.99
C PRO A 43 -7.40 -13.54 4.26
N ILE A 44 -7.50 -12.24 4.49
CA ILE A 44 -6.58 -11.22 4.01
C ILE A 44 -6.06 -10.45 5.22
N GLU A 45 -4.76 -10.23 5.26
CA GLU A 45 -4.16 -9.37 6.27
C GLU A 45 -4.33 -7.90 5.92
N LEU A 46 -4.83 -7.13 6.88
CA LEU A 46 -4.99 -5.69 6.78
C LEU A 46 -3.98 -5.03 7.71
N LEU A 47 -3.24 -4.07 7.16
CA LEU A 47 -2.31 -3.23 7.90
C LEU A 47 -2.97 -1.87 8.09
N ASP A 48 -3.12 -1.44 9.34
CA ASP A 48 -3.59 -0.09 9.66
C ASP A 48 -2.42 0.87 9.61
N VAL A 49 -2.34 1.66 8.54
CA VAL A 49 -1.24 2.60 8.32
C VAL A 49 -1.67 3.98 8.81
N ALA A 50 -0.84 4.60 9.66
CA ALA A 50 -1.11 5.93 10.17
C ALA A 50 -1.28 6.94 9.02
N GLY A 51 -2.20 7.90 9.15
CA GLY A 51 -2.47 8.88 8.10
C GLY A 51 -1.23 9.65 7.64
N LEU A 52 -1.12 9.87 6.33
CA LEU A 52 -0.10 10.74 5.75
C LEU A 52 -0.38 12.21 6.08
N VAL A 53 0.69 12.97 6.28
CA VAL A 53 0.65 14.43 6.32
C VAL A 53 1.25 14.99 5.03
N PRO A 54 0.79 16.16 4.54
CA PRO A 54 1.40 16.83 3.38
C PRO A 54 2.92 16.97 3.49
N GLY A 55 3.64 16.63 2.42
CA GLY A 55 5.11 16.71 2.38
C GLY A 55 5.84 15.52 3.01
N ALA A 56 5.15 14.41 3.25
CA ALA A 56 5.74 13.17 3.77
C ALA A 56 6.88 12.62 2.88
N HIS A 57 6.80 12.78 1.55
CA HIS A 57 7.84 12.34 0.61
C HIS A 57 9.18 13.07 0.78
N GLN A 58 9.22 14.24 1.44
CA GLN A 58 10.44 15.04 1.62
C GLN A 58 11.30 14.59 2.82
N GLY A 59 10.98 13.45 3.43
CA GLY A 59 11.69 12.95 4.61
C GLY A 59 11.45 13.76 5.89
N LYS A 60 10.50 14.72 5.88
CA LYS A 60 10.09 15.45 7.08
C LYS A 60 9.15 14.58 7.92
N GLY A 61 9.66 14.01 9.02
CA GLY A 61 8.85 13.37 10.05
C GLY A 61 8.46 11.90 9.80
N LEU A 62 7.22 11.53 10.14
CA LEU A 62 6.68 10.16 10.08
C LEU A 62 6.50 9.60 8.66
N GLY A 63 6.66 10.43 7.61
CA GLY A 63 6.42 10.08 6.21
C GLY A 63 7.26 8.92 5.68
N ASN A 64 8.56 8.85 6.01
CA ASN A 64 9.39 7.72 5.59
C ASN A 64 8.95 6.39 6.20
N LYS A 65 8.34 6.40 7.40
CA LYS A 65 7.83 5.19 8.04
C LYS A 65 6.55 4.72 7.36
N PHE A 66 5.63 5.64 7.06
CA PHE A 66 4.44 5.35 6.26
C PHE A 66 4.79 4.69 4.92
N LEU A 67 5.76 5.25 4.22
CA LEU A 67 6.13 4.77 2.89
C LEU A 67 6.88 3.43 2.97
N ASP A 68 7.62 3.18 4.05
CA ASP A 68 8.17 1.84 4.34
C ASP A 68 7.08 0.83 4.72
N ASP A 69 6.03 1.25 5.43
CA ASP A 69 4.86 0.42 5.72
C ASP A 69 4.14 0.04 4.41
N LEU A 70 3.94 0.99 3.50
CA LEU A 70 3.42 0.73 2.16
C LEU A 70 4.27 -0.26 1.36
N ARG A 71 5.60 -0.25 1.53
CA ARG A 71 6.50 -1.20 0.85
C ARG A 71 6.23 -2.66 1.22
N HIS A 72 5.64 -2.91 2.39
CA HIS A 72 5.30 -4.26 2.85
C HIS A 72 3.87 -4.70 2.46
N ALA A 73 3.06 -3.80 1.89
CA ALA A 73 1.70 -4.10 1.47
C ALA A 73 1.63 -4.40 -0.04
N ASP A 74 0.81 -5.38 -0.42
CA ASP A 74 0.54 -5.71 -1.83
C ASP A 74 -0.43 -4.72 -2.48
N ALA A 75 -1.28 -4.08 -1.68
CA ALA A 75 -2.30 -3.13 -2.13
C ALA A 75 -2.57 -2.06 -1.08
N LEU A 76 -3.00 -0.88 -1.54
CA LEU A 76 -3.39 0.24 -0.69
C LEU A 76 -4.88 0.52 -0.86
N ILE A 77 -5.62 0.58 0.25
CA ILE A 77 -7.01 1.03 0.29
C ILE A 77 -7.02 2.46 0.82
N HIS A 78 -7.38 3.41 -0.03
CA HIS A 78 -7.53 4.82 0.37
C HIS A 78 -8.99 5.11 0.71
N VAL A 79 -9.26 5.36 2.00
CA VAL A 79 -10.59 5.73 2.49
C VAL A 79 -10.75 7.24 2.39
N VAL A 80 -11.79 7.70 1.69
CA VAL A 80 -12.10 9.12 1.51
C VAL A 80 -13.54 9.41 1.93
N ASP A 81 -13.79 10.63 2.42
CA ASP A 81 -15.15 11.08 2.76
C ASP A 81 -15.89 11.58 1.52
N ALA A 82 -16.75 10.73 0.95
CA ALA A 82 -17.58 11.08 -0.18
C ALA A 82 -18.69 12.10 0.14
N SER A 83 -18.98 12.38 1.41
CA SER A 83 -20.01 13.34 1.82
C SER A 83 -19.54 14.80 1.71
N GLY A 84 -18.22 15.03 1.65
CA GLY A 84 -17.63 16.36 1.58
C GLY A 84 -17.85 17.17 2.86
N THR A 85 -18.03 16.50 4.00
CA THR A 85 -18.24 17.12 5.30
C THR A 85 -16.95 17.27 6.10
N VAL A 86 -15.85 16.75 5.58
CA VAL A 86 -14.52 16.83 6.18
C VAL A 86 -13.51 17.39 5.16
N ASP A 87 -12.64 18.31 5.59
CA ASP A 87 -11.55 18.87 4.77
C ASP A 87 -10.27 18.03 4.81
N ALA A 88 -9.23 18.47 4.10
CA ALA A 88 -7.93 17.79 4.01
C ALA A 88 -7.24 17.58 5.37
N GLU A 89 -7.55 18.41 6.36
CA GLU A 89 -7.00 18.32 7.71
C GLU A 89 -7.85 17.46 8.65
N GLY A 90 -8.95 16.88 8.17
CA GLY A 90 -9.86 16.10 8.97
C GLY A 90 -10.85 16.96 9.79
N LYS A 91 -11.03 18.23 9.44
CA LYS A 91 -11.95 19.13 10.14
C LYS A 91 -13.28 19.24 9.42
N GLU A 92 -14.33 19.52 10.18
CA GLU A 92 -15.67 19.71 9.62
C GLU A 92 -15.69 20.87 8.62
N THR A 93 -16.26 20.62 7.46
CA THR A 93 -16.42 21.57 6.36
C THR A 93 -17.71 21.29 5.61
N ARG A 94 -17.99 22.06 4.55
CA ARG A 94 -19.14 21.83 3.67
C ARG A 94 -18.70 21.89 2.21
N GLY A 95 -18.99 20.82 1.48
CA GLY A 95 -18.79 20.76 0.03
C GLY A 95 -17.33 20.56 -0.37
N TYR A 96 -16.54 19.89 0.47
CA TYR A 96 -15.18 19.50 0.08
C TYR A 96 -15.22 18.40 -0.98
N ASP A 97 -14.38 18.52 -2.00
CA ASP A 97 -14.26 17.54 -3.07
C ASP A 97 -13.21 16.48 -2.70
N PRO A 98 -13.60 15.23 -2.40
CA PRO A 98 -12.67 14.16 -2.04
C PRO A 98 -11.70 13.78 -3.17
N SER A 99 -11.97 14.20 -4.42
CA SER A 99 -11.04 13.99 -5.53
C SER A 99 -9.68 14.67 -5.29
N VAL A 100 -9.67 15.75 -4.50
CA VAL A 100 -8.46 16.46 -4.08
C VAL A 100 -7.56 15.56 -3.24
N ASP A 101 -8.12 14.83 -2.27
CA ASP A 101 -7.34 13.91 -1.42
C ASP A 101 -6.78 12.75 -2.23
N ILE A 102 -7.57 12.21 -3.17
CA ILE A 102 -7.13 11.14 -4.08
C ILE A 102 -5.94 11.59 -4.92
N ALA A 103 -6.04 12.79 -5.52
CA ALA A 103 -4.98 13.36 -6.35
C ALA A 103 -3.73 13.68 -5.52
N TRP A 104 -3.91 14.19 -4.31
CA TRP A 104 -2.82 14.51 -3.39
C TRP A 104 -2.06 13.23 -2.97
N LEU A 105 -2.75 12.21 -2.46
CA LEU A 105 -2.13 10.96 -2.03
C LEU A 105 -1.34 10.31 -3.17
N ARG A 106 -1.93 10.27 -4.37
CA ARG A 106 -1.26 9.75 -5.57
C ARG A 106 0.03 10.52 -5.87
N SER A 107 0.01 11.84 -5.74
CA SER A 107 1.18 12.70 -5.99
C SER A 107 2.30 12.44 -4.98
N GLU A 108 1.97 12.26 -3.70
CA GLU A 108 2.94 11.90 -2.65
C GLU A 108 3.61 10.54 -2.93
N ILE A 109 2.83 9.52 -3.30
CA ILE A 109 3.37 8.18 -3.64
C ILE A 109 4.32 8.27 -4.84
N VAL A 110 3.92 8.98 -5.91
CA VAL A 110 4.77 9.16 -7.10
C VAL A 110 6.05 9.91 -6.77
N ALA A 111 5.96 10.99 -5.98
CA ALA A 111 7.12 11.78 -5.57
C ALA A 111 8.11 10.96 -4.74
N TRP A 112 7.61 10.12 -3.84
CA TRP A 112 8.45 9.22 -3.05
C TRP A 112 9.16 8.16 -3.89
N ILE A 113 8.43 7.46 -4.76
CA ILE A 113 9.03 6.47 -5.68
C ILE A 113 10.11 7.16 -6.52
N LYS A 114 9.82 8.35 -7.06
CA LYS A 114 10.78 9.13 -7.84
C LYS A 114 12.03 9.46 -7.02
N GLY A 115 11.87 9.94 -5.78
CA GLY A 115 12.98 10.24 -4.87
C GLY A 115 13.89 9.03 -4.65
N ASN A 116 13.31 7.88 -4.28
CA ASN A 116 14.04 6.63 -4.07
C ASN A 116 14.79 6.15 -5.32
N LEU A 117 14.20 6.31 -6.50
CA LEU A 117 14.83 5.92 -7.76
C LEU A 117 16.01 6.85 -8.09
N TRP A 118 15.84 8.16 -7.91
CA TRP A 118 16.89 9.14 -8.21
C TRP A 118 18.09 9.01 -7.28
N GLU A 119 17.87 8.77 -5.99
CA GLU A 119 18.95 8.50 -5.01
C GLU A 119 19.80 7.32 -5.46
N LYS A 120 19.17 6.19 -5.81
CA LYS A 120 19.87 4.97 -6.25
C LYS A 120 20.53 5.12 -7.62
N TRP A 121 19.97 5.94 -8.51
CA TRP A 121 20.54 6.17 -9.84
C TRP A 121 21.83 7.00 -9.79
N GLY A 122 21.93 7.94 -8.84
CA GLY A 122 23.14 8.75 -8.64
C GLY A 122 24.32 7.98 -8.02
N GLU A 123 24.06 6.84 -7.40
CA GLU A 123 25.07 6.00 -6.73
C GLU A 123 25.75 4.97 -7.66
N HIS A 124 25.38 4.92 -8.94
CA HIS A 124 26.18 4.22 -9.94
C HIS A 124 27.24 5.17 -10.50
N PRO A 125 28.50 5.18 -9.99
CA PRO A 125 29.59 5.72 -10.79
C PRO A 125 29.62 4.89 -12.06
N ALA A 126 29.65 5.56 -13.21
CA ALA A 126 29.78 4.93 -14.51
C ALA A 126 30.81 3.78 -14.44
N ALA A 127 30.33 2.54 -14.41
CA ALA A 127 31.11 1.35 -14.69
C ALA A 127 31.37 1.29 -16.20
N ALA A 128 31.96 2.36 -16.72
CA ALA A 128 32.58 2.44 -18.02
C ALA A 128 34.04 2.80 -17.75
N ARG A 129 34.76 1.85 -17.13
CA ARG A 129 36.22 1.91 -17.11
C ARG A 129 36.65 1.87 -18.57
N SER A 130 37.20 2.97 -19.03
CA SER A 130 37.99 3.05 -20.24
C SER A 130 39.04 1.93 -20.21
N HIS A 131 38.93 0.98 -21.12
CA HIS A 131 40.10 0.25 -21.61
C HIS A 131 41.01 1.29 -22.27
N GLN A 132 41.88 1.91 -21.47
CA GLN A 132 43.07 2.57 -21.99
C GLN A 132 43.96 1.43 -22.48
N GLY A 133 43.96 1.23 -23.79
CA GLY A 133 44.87 0.28 -24.43
C GLY A 133 46.30 0.73 -24.18
N ASP A 134 47.11 -0.20 -23.65
CA ASP A 134 48.55 -0.20 -23.84
C ASP A 134 48.84 -0.19 -25.35
N GLY A 135 49.61 0.79 -25.79
CA GLY A 135 50.02 0.98 -27.17
C GLY A 135 50.98 2.15 -27.29
N GLY A 136 52.24 1.92 -26.90
CA GLY A 136 53.35 2.87 -27.00
C GLY A 136 54.58 2.38 -26.27
#